data_AF-A0A3B0VC29-F1
#
_entry.id   AF-A0A3B0VC29-F1
#
_cell.length_a   1.000
_cell.length_b   1.000
_cell.length_c   1.000
_cell.angle_alpha   90.00
_cell.angle_beta   90.00
_cell.angle_gamma   90.00
#
_symmetry.space_group_name_H-M   'P 1'
#
loop_
_entity.id
_entity.type
_entity.pdbx_description
1 polymer ?
#
loop_
_entity_poly.entity_id
_entity_poly.type
_entity_poly.pdbx_seq_one_letter_code
_entity_poly.pdbx_strand_id
1 'polypeptide(L)'
;MKRISLFLLAAFFVLTTFAQEGYKIQIKISGSQDASLLLASYYGNKIRLVDTAFNKTPGNFVFEGKKALPGGVYMAVSPKKVKLFEFLINKNQHFTLQTDTANISMHLKALGSAENTVFFDYLQHSDKIYKKILALRKELKKTKKDSPAYKQLQENIAALRKENIAKRSELIQSHPGTFVAKLFEAMEE
;
A
#
# COMPACT_ATOMS: atom_id res chain seq x y z
N MET A 1 1.89 13.33 -67.41
CA MET A 1 0.67 13.32 -66.58
C MET A 1 0.77 12.19 -65.57
N LYS A 2 0.74 12.54 -64.26
CA LYS A 2 0.07 11.85 -63.12
C LYS A 2 0.19 10.30 -63.10
N ARG A 3 0.71 9.59 -62.09
CA ARG A 3 0.61 9.77 -60.63
C ARG A 3 1.73 8.97 -59.93
N ILE A 4 2.52 9.63 -59.10
CA ILE A 4 3.40 9.00 -58.11
C ILE A 4 2.52 8.71 -56.88
N SER A 5 2.28 7.43 -56.57
CA SER A 5 1.56 7.05 -55.35
C SER A 5 2.58 6.88 -54.22
N LEU A 6 2.56 7.85 -53.31
CA LEU A 6 3.37 7.96 -52.10
C LEU A 6 3.08 6.76 -51.18
N PHE A 7 4.07 5.89 -50.98
CA PHE A 7 4.07 4.91 -49.89
C PHE A 7 4.21 5.67 -48.56
N LEU A 8 3.13 5.77 -47.79
CA LEU A 8 3.14 6.25 -46.41
C LEU A 8 3.86 5.21 -45.55
N LEU A 9 5.17 5.39 -45.38
CA LEU A 9 5.95 4.69 -44.36
C LEU A 9 5.54 5.28 -43.00
N ALA A 10 4.51 4.68 -42.39
CA ALA A 10 4.15 4.95 -41.02
C ALA A 10 5.32 4.50 -40.13
N ALA A 11 6.15 5.47 -39.73
CA ALA A 11 7.21 5.26 -38.76
C ALA A 11 6.58 4.80 -37.44
N PHE A 12 6.65 3.50 -37.19
CA PHE A 12 6.43 2.90 -35.89
C PHE A 12 7.45 3.52 -34.93
N PHE A 13 7.05 4.57 -34.21
CA PHE A 13 7.81 5.07 -33.08
C PHE A 13 7.69 4.02 -31.98
N VAL A 14 8.59 3.04 -32.02
CA VAL A 14 8.80 2.12 -30.90
C VAL A 14 9.41 2.97 -29.79
N LEU A 15 8.56 3.52 -28.93
CA LEU A 15 8.97 4.03 -27.64
C LEU A 15 9.49 2.84 -26.85
N THR A 16 10.78 2.55 -26.98
CA THR A 16 11.48 1.65 -26.07
C THR A 16 11.46 2.35 -24.72
N THR A 17 10.45 2.07 -23.90
CA THR A 17 10.51 2.36 -22.48
C THR A 17 11.71 1.60 -21.94
N PHE A 18 12.81 2.31 -21.68
CA PHE A 18 13.91 1.76 -20.91
C PHE A 18 13.29 1.27 -19.60
N ALA A 19 13.21 -0.06 -19.44
CA ALA A 19 12.96 -0.63 -18.13
C ALA A 19 14.03 -0.03 -17.23
N GLN A 20 13.63 0.76 -16.24
CA GLN A 20 14.58 1.31 -15.29
C GLN A 20 15.31 0.11 -14.68
N GLU A 21 16.61 -0.02 -14.96
CA GLU A 21 17.40 -1.14 -14.46
C GLU A 21 17.40 -1.07 -12.94
N GLY A 22 16.90 -2.13 -12.30
CA GLY A 22 16.90 -2.23 -10.84
C GLY A 22 15.71 -1.59 -10.13
N TYR A 23 15.92 -1.27 -8.86
CA TYR A 23 14.94 -0.62 -8.00
C TYR A 23 15.58 0.46 -7.15
N LYS A 24 14.78 1.46 -6.75
CA LYS A 24 15.13 2.46 -5.74
C LYS A 24 13.90 2.87 -4.96
N ILE A 25 13.83 2.44 -3.71
CA ILE A 25 12.71 2.71 -2.82
C ILE A 25 13.24 3.57 -1.67
N GLN A 26 12.81 4.82 -1.65
CA GLN A 26 13.16 5.74 -0.57
C GLN A 26 12.05 5.75 0.48
N ILE A 27 12.41 5.55 1.73
CA ILE A 27 11.48 5.60 2.86
C ILE A 27 11.92 6.72 3.81
N LYS A 28 11.01 7.66 4.05
CA LYS A 28 11.21 8.77 4.99
C LYS A 28 10.26 8.61 6.18
N ILE A 29 10.82 8.53 7.38
CA ILE A 29 10.10 8.39 8.64
C ILE A 29 10.56 9.50 9.58
N SER A 30 9.83 10.62 9.58
CA SER A 30 10.16 11.76 10.43
C SER A 30 10.09 11.37 11.92
N GLY A 31 11.11 11.78 12.68
CA GLY A 31 11.27 11.44 14.09
C GLY A 31 11.82 10.04 14.38
N SER A 32 12.14 9.23 13.35
CA SER A 32 12.80 7.95 13.56
C SER A 32 14.27 8.14 13.95
N GLN A 33 14.67 7.44 15.02
CA GLN A 33 16.04 7.38 15.53
C GLN A 33 16.75 6.07 15.15
N ASP A 34 16.08 5.20 14.37
CA ASP A 34 16.65 3.92 13.99
C ASP A 34 17.81 4.12 12.99
N ALA A 35 18.92 3.41 13.24
CA ALA A 35 20.10 3.43 12.36
C ALA A 35 19.91 2.61 11.07
N SER A 36 18.95 1.69 11.07
CA SER A 36 18.62 0.87 9.90
C SER A 36 17.12 0.60 9.80
N LEU A 37 16.69 0.25 8.59
CA LEU A 37 15.35 -0.20 8.29
C LEU A 37 15.46 -1.49 7.48
N LEU A 38 14.66 -2.48 7.84
CA LEU A 38 14.63 -3.77 7.17
C LEU A 38 13.51 -3.78 6.12
N LEU A 39 13.81 -4.25 4.93
CA LEU A 39 12.84 -4.56 3.90
C LEU A 39 12.55 -6.05 3.95
N ALA A 40 11.29 -6.43 4.11
CA ALA A 40 10.86 -7.82 4.05
C ALA A 40 9.68 -8.02 3.10
N SER A 41 9.43 -9.26 2.71
CA SER A 41 8.28 -9.66 1.89
C SER A 41 7.67 -10.98 2.36
N TYR A 42 6.42 -11.21 1.96
CA TYR A 42 5.76 -12.49 2.14
C TYR A 42 6.31 -13.53 1.14
N TYR A 43 6.65 -14.72 1.64
CA TYR A 43 7.04 -15.89 0.85
C TYR A 43 6.28 -17.12 1.35
N GLY A 44 5.15 -17.41 0.70
CA GLY A 44 4.17 -18.37 1.20
C GLY A 44 3.66 -17.94 2.57
N ASN A 45 3.83 -18.80 3.57
CA ASN A 45 3.46 -18.52 4.97
C ASN A 45 4.59 -17.92 5.81
N LYS A 46 5.74 -17.56 5.21
CA LYS A 46 6.90 -17.01 5.93
C LYS A 46 7.16 -15.55 5.52
N ILE A 47 7.77 -14.80 6.42
CA ILE A 47 8.33 -13.47 6.13
C ILE A 47 9.82 -13.65 5.84
N ARG A 48 10.27 -13.13 4.70
CA ARG A 48 11.67 -13.17 4.27
C ARG A 48 12.27 -11.77 4.31
N LEU A 49 13.45 -11.65 4.92
CA LEU A 49 14.27 -10.44 4.79
C LEU A 49 14.78 -10.34 3.35
N VAL A 50 14.53 -9.19 2.73
CA VAL A 50 14.93 -8.88 1.35
C VAL A 50 16.21 -8.05 1.36
N ASP A 51 16.26 -7.00 2.17
CA ASP A 51 17.34 -6.02 2.19
C ASP A 51 17.37 -5.24 3.52
N THR A 52 18.46 -4.53 3.78
CA THR A 52 18.65 -3.65 4.93
C THR A 52 19.23 -2.31 4.47
N ALA A 53 18.49 -1.24 4.70
CA ALA A 53 18.98 0.12 4.45
C ALA A 53 19.50 0.74 5.74
N PHE A 54 20.70 1.30 5.71
CA PHE A 54 21.23 2.12 6.80
C PHE A 54 20.91 3.59 6.55
N ASN A 55 20.59 4.33 7.60
CA ASN A 55 20.24 5.73 7.46
C ASN A 55 21.47 6.55 7.00
N LYS A 56 21.30 7.40 5.98
CA LYS A 56 22.31 8.43 5.64
C LYS A 56 22.08 9.71 6.43
N THR A 57 20.84 9.93 6.80
CA THR A 57 20.34 11.05 7.61
C THR A 57 19.20 10.48 8.46
N PRO A 58 19.04 10.87 9.74
CA PRO A 58 17.98 10.35 10.58
C PRO A 58 16.62 10.33 9.87
N GLY A 59 15.93 9.20 9.97
CA GLY A 59 14.64 8.97 9.32
C GLY A 59 14.66 8.77 7.80
N ASN A 60 15.81 8.81 7.12
CA ASN A 60 15.89 8.60 5.67
C ASN A 60 16.60 7.29 5.32
N PHE A 61 15.87 6.37 4.70
CA PHE A 61 16.35 5.06 4.29
C PHE A 61 16.18 4.89 2.79
N VAL A 62 17.16 4.28 2.13
CA VAL A 62 17.13 4.01 0.68
C VAL A 62 17.50 2.56 0.45
N PHE A 63 16.58 1.81 -0.14
CA PHE A 63 16.84 0.48 -0.66
C PHE A 63 17.06 0.58 -2.17
N GLU A 64 18.19 0.08 -2.68
CA GLU A 64 18.50 0.14 -4.10
C GLU A 64 19.32 -1.07 -4.55
N GLY A 65 19.07 -1.53 -5.78
CA GLY A 65 19.76 -2.67 -6.35
C GLY A 65 19.58 -2.76 -7.86
N LYS A 66 20.51 -3.41 -8.56
CA LYS A 66 20.55 -3.48 -10.04
C LYS A 66 19.49 -4.40 -10.66
N LYS A 67 18.90 -5.31 -9.86
CA LYS A 67 17.88 -6.26 -10.32
C LYS A 67 16.53 -5.85 -9.77
N ALA A 68 15.54 -5.73 -10.63
CA ALA A 68 14.17 -5.44 -10.24
C ALA A 68 13.66 -6.44 -9.18
N LEU A 69 12.93 -5.93 -8.20
CA LEU A 69 12.26 -6.75 -7.20
C LEU A 69 10.99 -7.39 -7.80
N PRO A 70 10.69 -8.65 -7.47
CA PRO A 70 9.42 -9.27 -7.85
C PRO A 70 8.21 -8.44 -7.40
N GLY A 71 7.13 -8.49 -8.18
CA GLY A 71 5.87 -7.87 -7.78
C GLY A 71 5.30 -8.55 -6.53
N GLY A 72 4.80 -7.77 -5.57
CA GLY A 72 4.29 -8.32 -4.30
C GLY A 72 4.00 -7.28 -3.23
N VAL A 73 3.60 -7.78 -2.06
CA VAL A 73 3.46 -7.01 -0.82
C VAL A 73 4.77 -7.07 -0.04
N TYR A 74 5.32 -5.91 0.24
CA TYR A 74 6.55 -5.69 0.99
C TYR A 74 6.24 -4.96 2.29
N MET A 75 7.17 -5.00 3.23
CA MET A 75 7.02 -4.38 4.53
C MET A 75 8.31 -3.68 4.97
N ALA A 76 8.14 -2.49 5.53
CA ALA A 76 9.17 -1.78 6.27
C ALA A 76 9.12 -2.25 7.73
N VAL A 77 10.26 -2.74 8.23
CA VAL A 77 10.36 -3.36 9.56
C VAL A 77 11.51 -2.70 10.33
N SER A 78 11.27 -2.37 11.60
CA SER A 78 12.31 -1.79 12.46
C SER A 78 13.41 -2.81 12.79
N PRO A 79 14.59 -2.38 13.27
CA PRO A 79 15.64 -3.29 13.75
C PRO A 79 15.17 -4.20 14.89
N LYS A 80 14.14 -3.78 15.64
CA LYS A 80 13.49 -4.57 16.69
C LYS A 80 12.47 -5.58 16.15
N LYS A 81 12.43 -5.81 14.83
CA LYS A 81 11.51 -6.73 14.13
C LYS A 81 10.03 -6.35 14.29
N VAL A 82 9.74 -5.06 14.50
CA VAL A 82 8.36 -4.54 14.53
C VAL A 82 7.98 -4.08 13.12
N LYS A 83 6.91 -4.64 12.57
CA LYS A 83 6.35 -4.19 11.29
C LYS A 83 5.84 -2.76 11.45
N LEU A 84 6.33 -1.85 10.62
CA LEU A 84 5.90 -0.45 10.62
C LEU A 84 4.71 -0.24 9.68
N PHE A 85 4.86 -0.65 8.43
CA PHE A 85 3.79 -0.60 7.42
C PHE A 85 4.10 -1.53 6.24
N GLU A 86 3.07 -1.83 5.47
CA GLU A 86 3.13 -2.60 4.22
C GLU A 86 3.01 -1.68 3.03
N PHE A 87 3.55 -2.09 1.89
CA PHE A 87 3.45 -1.37 0.62
C PHE A 87 3.61 -2.35 -0.55
N LEU A 88 3.27 -1.89 -1.74
CA LEU A 88 3.26 -2.66 -2.97
C LEU A 88 4.48 -2.35 -3.81
N ILE A 89 5.06 -3.38 -4.41
CA ILE A 89 6.03 -3.30 -5.50
C ILE A 89 5.44 -4.04 -6.69
N ASN A 90 5.52 -3.47 -7.89
CA ASN A 90 5.05 -4.09 -9.13
C ASN A 90 5.91 -3.58 -10.31
N LYS A 91 5.32 -3.15 -11.43
CA LYS A 91 6.07 -2.60 -12.58
C LYS A 91 6.87 -1.35 -12.21
N ASN A 92 6.35 -0.54 -11.29
CA ASN A 92 7.06 0.62 -10.79
C ASN A 92 8.05 0.21 -9.69
N GLN A 93 9.33 0.43 -9.96
CA GLN A 93 10.46 0.07 -9.09
C GLN A 93 11.09 1.31 -8.41
N HIS A 94 10.58 2.50 -8.68
CA HIS A 94 11.18 3.77 -8.25
C HIS A 94 10.13 4.70 -7.64
N PHE A 95 10.13 4.81 -6.31
CA PHE A 95 9.17 5.67 -5.60
C PHE A 95 9.68 6.06 -4.21
N THR A 96 8.99 7.02 -3.60
CA THR A 96 9.24 7.43 -2.22
C THR A 96 8.01 7.20 -1.36
N LEU A 97 8.22 6.65 -0.17
CA LEU A 97 7.21 6.54 0.88
C LEU A 97 7.57 7.50 2.00
N GLN A 98 6.59 8.21 2.56
CA GLN A 98 6.79 9.20 3.61
C GLN A 98 5.78 9.00 4.73
N THR A 99 6.23 9.09 5.97
CA THR A 99 5.40 9.06 7.17
C THR A 99 6.15 9.66 8.36
N ASP A 100 5.58 9.57 9.56
CA ASP A 100 6.22 9.95 10.81
C ASP A 100 5.88 9.02 11.97
N THR A 101 6.66 9.11 13.03
CA THR A 101 6.51 8.30 14.24
C THR A 101 5.32 8.69 15.12
N ALA A 102 4.70 9.86 14.91
CA ALA A 102 3.52 10.26 15.67
C ALA A 102 2.28 9.46 15.24
N ASN A 103 2.14 9.18 13.95
CA ASN A 103 1.10 8.29 13.45
C ASN A 103 1.46 7.66 12.10
N ILE A 104 2.26 6.58 12.14
CA ILE A 104 2.79 5.92 10.94
C ILE A 104 1.67 5.60 9.93
N SER A 105 0.56 5.01 10.37
CA SER A 105 -0.50 4.58 9.45
C SER A 105 -1.26 5.75 8.84
N MET A 106 -1.56 6.80 9.63
CA MET A 106 -2.36 7.93 9.15
C MET A 106 -1.57 8.94 8.33
N HIS A 107 -0.26 8.99 8.49
CA HIS A 107 0.60 9.96 7.78
C HIS A 107 1.35 9.32 6.60
N LEU A 108 1.15 8.01 6.37
CA LEU A 108 1.78 7.30 5.26
C LEU A 108 1.29 7.80 3.90
N LYS A 109 2.22 8.22 3.05
CA LYS A 109 1.96 8.72 1.70
C LYS A 109 2.98 8.17 0.71
N ALA A 110 2.56 7.97 -0.53
CA ALA A 110 3.44 7.58 -1.63
C ALA A 110 3.64 8.75 -2.60
N LEU A 111 4.87 8.93 -3.06
CA LEU A 111 5.24 9.84 -4.15
C LEU A 111 5.80 9.01 -5.30
N GLY A 112 5.26 9.23 -6.49
CA GLY A 112 5.66 8.49 -7.68
C GLY A 112 5.15 7.05 -7.73
N SER A 113 4.20 6.63 -6.88
CA SER A 113 3.54 5.32 -6.98
C SER A 113 2.02 5.43 -6.73
N ALA A 114 1.26 5.46 -7.82
CA ALA A 114 -0.21 5.57 -7.77
C ALA A 114 -0.85 4.38 -7.05
N GLU A 115 -0.37 3.15 -7.29
CA GLU A 115 -0.90 1.96 -6.63
C GLU A 115 -0.70 2.00 -5.11
N ASN A 116 0.43 2.53 -4.63
CA ASN A 116 0.65 2.71 -3.19
C ASN A 116 -0.21 3.84 -2.61
N THR A 117 -0.45 4.92 -3.35
CA THR A 117 -1.38 5.96 -2.90
C THR A 117 -2.77 5.36 -2.65
N VAL A 118 -3.29 4.63 -3.62
CA VAL A 118 -4.59 3.95 -3.54
C VAL A 118 -4.62 2.93 -2.39
N PHE A 119 -3.55 2.14 -2.26
CA PHE A 119 -3.42 1.17 -1.18
C PHE A 119 -3.46 1.84 0.21
N PHE A 120 -2.70 2.92 0.41
CA PHE A 120 -2.64 3.63 1.69
C PHE A 120 -3.93 4.35 2.03
N ASP A 121 -4.62 4.94 1.04
CA ASP A 121 -5.92 5.57 1.25
C ASP A 121 -6.94 4.55 1.79
N TYR A 122 -6.95 3.34 1.23
CA TYR A 122 -7.77 2.25 1.75
C TYR A 122 -7.37 1.83 3.17
N LEU A 123 -6.06 1.60 3.42
CA LEU A 123 -5.59 1.20 4.75
C LEU A 123 -5.95 2.24 5.82
N GLN A 124 -5.82 3.53 5.52
CA GLN A 124 -6.18 4.63 6.41
C GLN A 124 -7.70 4.70 6.66
N HIS A 125 -8.51 4.49 5.62
CA HIS A 125 -9.97 4.39 5.78
C HIS A 125 -10.35 3.20 6.67
N SER A 126 -9.77 2.03 6.40
CA SER A 126 -10.02 0.82 7.18
C SER A 126 -9.57 0.96 8.64
N ASP A 127 -8.46 1.64 8.93
CA ASP A 127 -8.01 1.91 10.29
C ASP A 127 -8.98 2.83 11.06
N LYS A 128 -9.51 3.87 10.40
CA LYS A 128 -10.56 4.73 10.99
C LYS A 128 -11.81 3.93 11.35
N ILE A 129 -12.27 3.06 10.44
CA ILE A 129 -13.43 2.19 10.69
C ILE A 129 -13.14 1.23 11.84
N TYR A 130 -11.95 0.60 11.85
CA TYR A 130 -11.56 -0.32 12.90
C TYR A 130 -11.57 0.35 14.29
N LYS A 131 -11.03 1.56 14.42
CA LYS A 131 -11.04 2.34 15.66
C LYS A 131 -12.46 2.65 16.14
N LYS A 132 -13.37 3.04 15.23
CA LYS A 132 -14.80 3.23 15.55
C LYS A 132 -15.44 1.93 16.06
N ILE A 133 -15.21 0.81 15.37
CA ILE A 133 -15.72 -0.51 15.78
C ILE A 133 -15.17 -0.91 17.16
N LEU A 134 -13.90 -0.64 17.45
CA LEU A 134 -13.31 -0.92 18.76
C LEU A 134 -13.99 -0.13 19.89
N ALA A 135 -14.28 1.15 19.66
CA ALA A 135 -15.00 1.99 20.62
C ALA A 135 -16.41 1.43 20.87
N LEU A 136 -17.18 1.15 19.80
CA LEU A 136 -18.52 0.58 19.90
C LEU A 136 -18.52 -0.80 20.57
N ARG A 137 -17.51 -1.64 20.31
CA ARG A 137 -17.35 -2.94 21.00
C ARG A 137 -17.09 -2.77 22.49
N LYS A 138 -16.35 -1.73 22.90
CA LYS A 138 -16.13 -1.40 24.31
C LYS A 138 -17.44 -0.98 25.00
N GLU A 139 -18.27 -0.21 24.32
CA GLU A 139 -19.61 0.16 24.79
C GLU A 139 -20.54 -1.05 24.87
N LEU A 140 -20.60 -1.85 23.80
CA LEU A 140 -21.44 -3.04 23.70
C LEU A 140 -21.21 -4.03 24.86
N LYS A 141 -19.96 -4.17 25.34
CA LYS A 141 -19.62 -5.01 26.49
C LYS A 141 -20.22 -4.53 27.82
N LYS A 142 -20.51 -3.23 27.94
CA LYS A 142 -21.09 -2.60 29.14
C LYS A 142 -22.61 -2.49 29.05
N THR A 143 -23.18 -2.59 27.86
CA THR A 143 -24.62 -2.48 27.62
C THR A 143 -25.35 -3.79 27.97
N LYS A 144 -26.51 -3.69 28.63
CA LYS A 144 -27.37 -4.85 28.92
C LYS A 144 -27.73 -5.58 27.63
N LYS A 145 -27.43 -6.88 27.57
CA LYS A 145 -27.79 -7.75 26.44
C LYS A 145 -29.28 -7.63 26.11
N ASP A 146 -29.59 -7.70 24.82
CA ASP A 146 -30.95 -7.68 24.24
C ASP A 146 -31.75 -6.39 24.45
N SER A 147 -31.17 -5.37 25.09
CA SER A 147 -31.77 -4.03 25.15
C SER A 147 -31.81 -3.36 23.77
N PRO A 148 -32.71 -2.39 23.53
CA PRO A 148 -32.70 -1.61 22.29
C PRO A 148 -31.33 -0.96 21.99
N ALA A 149 -30.66 -0.45 23.02
CA ALA A 149 -29.31 0.12 22.89
C ALA A 149 -28.27 -0.93 22.46
N TYR A 150 -28.37 -2.16 22.97
CA TYR A 150 -27.47 -3.26 22.57
C TYR A 150 -27.65 -3.59 21.08
N LYS A 151 -28.89 -3.69 20.61
CA LYS A 151 -29.20 -3.94 19.19
C LYS A 151 -28.67 -2.81 18.30
N GLN A 152 -28.87 -1.56 18.68
CA GLN A 152 -28.37 -0.41 17.93
C GLN A 152 -26.84 -0.42 17.78
N LEU A 153 -26.11 -0.76 18.85
CA LEU A 153 -24.65 -0.86 18.79
C LEU A 153 -24.18 -1.98 17.85
N GLN A 154 -24.90 -3.11 17.80
CA GLN A 154 -24.62 -4.18 16.84
C GLN A 154 -24.86 -3.73 15.39
N GLU A 155 -25.97 -3.04 15.14
CA GLU A 155 -26.29 -2.47 13.83
C GLU A 155 -25.24 -1.45 13.37
N ASN A 156 -24.80 -0.56 14.26
CA ASN A 156 -23.74 0.41 13.95
C ASN A 156 -22.42 -0.27 13.58
N ILE A 157 -22.04 -1.34 14.30
CA ILE A 157 -20.86 -2.15 13.96
C ILE A 157 -21.03 -2.82 12.60
N ALA A 158 -22.21 -3.37 12.30
CA ALA A 158 -22.49 -4.01 11.02
C ALA A 158 -22.45 -2.99 9.86
N ALA A 159 -23.00 -1.80 10.05
CA ALA A 159 -22.97 -0.72 9.08
C ALA A 159 -21.53 -0.28 8.76
N LEU A 160 -20.68 -0.10 9.78
CA LEU A 160 -19.27 0.21 9.60
C LEU A 160 -18.49 -0.89 8.84
N ARG A 161 -18.82 -2.17 9.08
CA ARG A 161 -18.22 -3.27 8.31
C ARG A 161 -18.64 -3.20 6.84
N LYS A 162 -19.92 -2.95 6.58
CA LYS A 162 -20.45 -2.81 5.22
C LYS A 162 -19.82 -1.62 4.49
N GLU A 163 -19.61 -0.50 5.19
CA GLU A 163 -18.89 0.67 4.66
C GLU A 163 -17.48 0.28 4.20
N ASN A 164 -16.71 -0.44 5.02
CA ASN A 164 -15.35 -0.82 4.69
C ASN A 164 -15.27 -1.80 3.49
N ILE A 165 -16.24 -2.72 3.41
CA ILE A 165 -16.38 -3.64 2.27
C ILE A 165 -16.69 -2.83 1.00
N ALA A 166 -17.69 -1.94 1.06
CA ALA A 166 -18.06 -1.09 -0.07
C ALA A 166 -16.88 -0.24 -0.55
N LYS A 167 -16.07 0.31 0.37
CA LYS A 167 -14.86 1.07 0.00
C LYS A 167 -13.82 0.21 -0.73
N ARG A 168 -13.65 -1.05 -0.32
CA ARG A 168 -12.76 -1.99 -1.02
C ARG A 168 -13.29 -2.30 -2.42
N SER A 169 -14.58 -2.60 -2.55
CA SER A 169 -15.19 -2.90 -3.84
C SER A 169 -15.14 -1.69 -4.80
N GLU A 170 -15.36 -0.48 -4.30
CA GLU A 170 -15.19 0.76 -5.08
C GLU A 170 -13.75 0.91 -5.59
N LEU A 171 -12.76 0.62 -4.74
CA LEU A 171 -11.34 0.66 -5.12
C LEU A 171 -11.05 -0.33 -6.23
N ILE A 172 -11.49 -1.59 -6.09
CA ILE A 172 -11.30 -2.64 -7.09
C ILE A 172 -11.90 -2.20 -8.45
N GLN A 173 -13.15 -1.74 -8.44
CA GLN A 173 -13.87 -1.33 -9.65
C GLN A 173 -13.27 -0.09 -10.32
N SER A 174 -12.73 0.85 -9.54
CA SER A 174 -12.12 2.09 -10.06
C SER A 174 -10.68 1.94 -10.54
N HIS A 175 -10.02 0.82 -10.22
CA HIS A 175 -8.61 0.57 -10.59
C HIS A 175 -8.41 -0.77 -11.32
N PRO A 176 -9.21 -1.08 -12.36
CA PRO A 176 -9.18 -2.39 -13.00
C PRO A 176 -7.80 -2.69 -13.61
N GLY A 177 -7.36 -3.94 -13.46
CA GLY A 177 -6.10 -4.42 -14.03
C GLY A 177 -4.83 -3.98 -13.29
N THR A 178 -4.93 -3.13 -12.27
CA THR A 178 -3.82 -2.79 -11.37
C THR A 178 -3.49 -3.95 -10.44
N PHE A 179 -2.28 -3.98 -9.89
CA PHE A 179 -1.90 -4.97 -8.89
C PHE A 179 -2.65 -4.74 -7.58
N VAL A 180 -2.89 -3.48 -7.18
CA VAL A 180 -3.67 -3.17 -5.98
C VAL A 180 -5.10 -3.70 -6.06
N ALA A 181 -5.78 -3.58 -7.21
CA ALA A 181 -7.12 -4.15 -7.38
C ALA A 181 -7.10 -5.68 -7.29
N LYS A 182 -6.19 -6.34 -8.02
CA LYS A 182 -6.03 -7.81 -7.99
C LYS A 182 -5.69 -8.35 -6.60
N LEU A 183 -4.88 -7.60 -5.85
CA LEU A 183 -4.56 -7.95 -4.46
C LEU A 183 -5.82 -7.95 -3.60
N PHE A 184 -6.64 -6.89 -3.69
CA PHE A 184 -7.86 -6.81 -2.90
C PHE A 184 -8.94 -7.80 -3.36
N GLU A 185 -9.05 -8.10 -4.65
CA GLU A 185 -9.89 -9.18 -5.18
C GLU A 185 -9.49 -10.54 -4.57
N ALA A 186 -8.20 -10.85 -4.52
CA ALA A 186 -7.70 -12.09 -3.93
C ALA A 186 -7.88 -12.18 -2.40
N MET A 187 -8.22 -11.07 -1.75
CA MET A 187 -8.54 -11.00 -0.32
C MET A 187 -10.05 -11.02 -0.04
N GLU A 188 -10.90 -11.03 -1.08
CA GLU A 188 -12.32 -11.31 -0.93
C GLU A 188 -12.47 -12.85 -0.82
N GLU A 189 -13.00 -13.31 0.32
CA GLU A 189 -13.49 -14.68 0.50
C GLU A 189 -14.91 -14.80 -0.06
#